data_AF-A0A937TP15-F1
#
_entry.id   AF-A0A937TP15-F1
#
_cell.length_a   1.000
_cell.length_b   1.000
_cell.length_c   1.000
_cell.angle_alpha   90.00
_cell.angle_beta   90.00
_cell.angle_gamma   90.00
#
_symmetry.space_group_name_H-M   'P 1'
#
loop_
_entity.id
_entity.type
_entity.pdbx_description
1 polymer ?
#
loop_
_entity_poly.entity_id
_entity_poly.type
_entity_poly.pdbx_seq_one_letter_code
_entity_poly.pdbx_strand_id
1 'polypeptide(L)' 'MAYCPKCNAEVIFGFIGRNLREETEEKKKIREKYAKEGKKVIFTDWISDDDSCPECNTPLEEVNEEDEEVE' A
#
# COMPACT_ATOMS: atom_id res chain seq x y z
N MET A 1 -4.90 6.43 -0.58
CA MET A 1 -3.99 5.27 -0.69
C MET A 1 -3.50 5.23 -2.14
N ALA A 2 -2.45 4.48 -2.47
CA ALA A 2 -2.02 4.41 -3.86
C ALA A 2 -1.96 2.97 -4.35
N TYR A 3 -2.20 2.76 -5.63
CA TYR A 3 -2.24 1.44 -6.23
C TYR A 3 -1.21 1.33 -7.35
N CYS A 4 -0.47 0.23 -7.34
CA CYS A 4 0.44 -0.12 -8.42
C CYS A 4 -0.24 -1.06 -9.41
N PRO A 5 -0.62 -0.61 -10.62
CA PRO A 5 -1.25 -1.46 -11.62
C PRO A 5 -0.31 -2.56 -12.13
N LYS A 6 1.01 -2.28 -12.16
CA LYS A 6 2.00 -3.26 -12.63
C LYS A 6 2.23 -4.39 -11.64
N CYS A 7 2.30 -4.08 -10.35
CA CYS A 7 2.43 -5.08 -9.28
C CYS A 7 1.07 -5.69 -8.88
N ASN A 8 -0.03 -5.08 -9.33
CA ASN A 8 -1.39 -5.30 -8.83
C ASN A 8 -1.39 -5.29 -7.29
N ALA A 9 -0.88 -4.19 -6.72
CA ALA A 9 -0.61 -4.09 -5.30
C ALA A 9 -0.97 -2.72 -4.74
N GLU A 10 -1.61 -2.69 -3.58
CA GLU A 10 -1.88 -1.48 -2.82
C GLU A 10 -0.63 -1.05 -2.04
N VAL A 11 -0.20 0.19 -2.26
CA VAL A 11 0.95 0.80 -1.61
C VAL A 11 0.46 1.64 -0.44
N ILE A 12 0.88 1.25 0.76
CA ILE A 12 0.55 1.94 2.00
C ILE A 12 1.75 2.76 2.43
N PHE A 13 1.61 4.08 2.30
CA PHE A 13 2.59 5.06 2.73
C PHE A 13 2.46 5.41 4.21
N GLY A 14 3.57 5.76 4.86
CA GLY A 14 3.53 6.34 6.20
C GLY A 14 3.24 5.35 7.33
N PHE A 15 3.41 4.03 7.09
CA PHE A 15 3.38 3.06 8.17
C PHE A 15 4.67 3.18 8.99
N ILE A 16 4.66 4.14 9.94
CA ILE A 16 5.77 4.54 10.82
C ILE A 16 6.60 3.32 11.23
N GLY A 17 7.69 3.09 10.49
CA GLY A 17 8.50 1.89 10.53
C GLY A 17 9.70 2.05 11.44
N ARG A 18 9.58 2.70 12.60
CA ARG A 18 10.69 2.73 13.58
C ARG A 18 11.01 1.36 14.20
N ASN A 19 10.33 0.28 13.80
CA ASN A 19 10.70 -1.10 14.15
C ASN A 19 10.48 -2.08 12.97
N LEU A 20 10.96 -1.75 11.78
CA LEU A 20 10.92 -2.62 10.60
C LEU A 20 11.71 -3.95 10.72
N ARG A 21 12.49 -4.13 11.79
CA ARG A 21 13.31 -5.34 11.98
C ARG A 21 12.58 -6.48 12.68
N GLU A 22 11.45 -6.18 13.33
CA GLU A 22 10.51 -7.18 13.82
C GLU A 22 9.28 -7.15 12.91
N GLU A 23 8.98 -8.26 12.24
CA GLU A 23 7.66 -8.49 11.64
C GLU A 23 6.60 -8.40 12.74
N THR A 24 6.10 -7.18 13.02
CA THR A 24 5.03 -6.97 13.98
C THR A 24 3.82 -7.77 13.48
N GLU A 25 3.17 -8.57 14.34
CA GLU A 25 2.05 -9.43 13.95
C GLU A 25 0.96 -8.70 13.15
N GLU A 26 0.84 -7.38 13.34
CA GLU A 26 -0.03 -6.50 12.56
C GLU A 26 0.28 -6.49 11.06
N LYS A 27 1.55 -6.41 10.64
CA LYS A 27 1.92 -6.49 9.21
C LYS A 27 1.52 -7.82 8.62
N LYS A 28 1.72 -8.90 9.37
CA LYS A 28 1.31 -10.24 8.96
C LYS A 28 -0.21 -10.33 8.80
N LYS A 29 -0.98 -9.83 9.78
CA LYS A 29 -2.45 -9.78 9.71
C LYS A 29 -2.95 -8.97 8.52
N ILE A 30 -2.36 -7.81 8.25
CA ILE A 30 -2.72 -6.98 7.08
C ILE A 30 -2.41 -7.75 5.81
N ARG A 31 -1.19 -8.28 5.66
CA ARG A 31 -0.80 -9.06 4.47
C ARG A 31 -1.70 -10.28 4.26
N GLU A 32 -2.06 -11.00 5.32
CA GLU A 32 -2.98 -12.15 5.25
C GLU A 32 -4.41 -11.73 4.88
N LYS A 33 -4.91 -10.61 5.40
CA LYS A 33 -6.23 -10.07 5.05
C LYS A 33 -6.31 -9.77 3.55
N TYR A 34 -5.36 -8.97 3.05
CA TYR A 34 -5.34 -8.61 1.63
C TYR A 34 -5.05 -9.81 0.73
N ALA A 35 -4.19 -10.75 1.15
CA ALA A 35 -3.96 -11.98 0.42
C ALA A 35 -5.23 -12.84 0.29
N LYS A 36 -6.09 -12.88 1.32
CA LYS A 36 -7.41 -13.54 1.24
C LYS A 36 -8.36 -12.86 0.25
N GLU A 37 -8.22 -11.55 0.08
CA GLU A 37 -8.94 -10.76 -0.93
C GLU A 37 -8.30 -10.87 -2.33
N GLY A 38 -7.19 -11.61 -2.47
CA GLY A 38 -6.45 -11.74 -3.73
C GLY A 38 -5.61 -10.51 -4.08
N LYS A 39 -5.44 -9.58 -3.14
CA LYS A 39 -4.73 -8.32 -3.31
C LYS A 39 -3.34 -8.39 -2.70
N LYS A 40 -2.35 -7.77 -3.35
CA LYS A 40 -1.00 -7.59 -2.79
C LYS A 40 -0.92 -6.25 -2.08
N VAL A 41 -0.09 -6.18 -1.04
CA VAL A 41 0.18 -4.93 -0.31
C VAL A 41 1.67 -4.71 -0.20
N ILE A 42 2.10 -3.47 -0.46
CA ILE A 42 3.48 -3.01 -0.35
C ILE A 42 3.51 -1.92 0.72
N PHE A 43 4.32 -2.12 1.76
CA PHE A 43 4.49 -1.13 2.82
C PHE A 43 5.74 -0.31 2.53
N THR A 44 5.60 1.02 2.49
CA THR A 44 6.74 1.93 2.33
C THR A 44 6.72 2.99 3.42
N ASP A 45 7.89 3.21 4.02
CA ASP A 45 8.12 4.26 5.03
C ASP A 45 8.38 5.63 4.37
N TRP A 46 8.70 5.62 3.07
CA TRP A 46 9.00 6.81 2.29
C TRP A 46 7.79 7.26 1.48
N ILE A 47 7.31 8.47 1.79
CA ILE A 47 6.56 9.31 0.85
C ILE A 47 7.63 10.08 0.07
N SER A 48 8.02 9.58 -1.10
CA SER A 48 8.67 10.46 -2.08
C SER A 48 7.57 11.28 -2.76
N ASP A 49 7.87 12.53 -3.12
CA ASP A 49 7.06 13.34 -4.06
C ASP A 49 6.81 12.61 -5.40
N ASP A 50 7.63 11.60 -5.70
CA ASP A 50 7.45 10.69 -6.83
C ASP A 50 6.51 9.56 -6.36
N ASP A 51 5.21 9.68 -6.65
CA ASP A 51 4.16 8.66 -6.45
C ASP A 51 4.46 7.40 -7.28
N SER A 52 5.56 6.74 -7.00
CA SER A 52 6.11 5.63 -7.76
C SER A 52 6.21 4.39 -6.88
N CYS A 53 5.84 3.25 -7.44
CA CYS A 53 5.88 1.98 -6.74
C CYS A 53 7.33 1.63 -6.36
N PRO A 54 7.66 1.39 -5.08
CA PRO A 54 9.04 1.15 -4.67
C PRO A 54 9.63 -0.17 -5.21
N GLU A 55 8.77 -1.12 -5.62
CA GLU A 55 9.20 -2.42 -6.15
C GLU A 55 9.52 -2.41 -7.65
N CYS A 56 8.74 -1.65 -8.43
CA CYS A 56 8.80 -1.70 -9.89
C CYS A 56 8.94 -0.34 -10.57
N ASN A 57 9.07 0.72 -9.76
CA ASN A 57 9.21 2.13 -10.14
C ASN A 57 8.13 2.60 -11.13
N THR A 58 6.95 1.98 -11.07
CA THR A 58 5.81 2.34 -11.92
C THR A 58 5.01 3.42 -11.22
N PRO A 59 4.58 4.48 -11.93
CA PRO A 59 3.73 5.50 -11.35
C PRO A 59 2.49 4.85 -10.76
N LEU A 60 2.20 5.23 -9.52
CA LEU A 60 1.07 4.76 -8.76
C LEU A 60 -0.14 5.57 -9.16
N GLU A 61 -1.28 4.89 -9.15
CA GLU A 61 -2.57 5.53 -9.33
C GLU A 61 -3.07 5.92 -7.93
N GLU A 62 -3.35 7.21 -7.75
CA GLU A 62 -4.05 7.70 -6.57
C GLU A 62 -5.47 7.15 -6.60
N VAL A 63 -5.77 6.26 -5.65
CA VAL A 63 -7.14 5.82 -5.39
C VAL A 63 -7.72 6.75 -4.33
N ASN A 64 -8.46 7.76 -4.79
CA ASN A 64 -9.31 8.58 -3.93
C ASN A 64 -10.56 7.79 -3.56
N GLU A 65 -10.77 7.58 -2.26
CA GLU A 65 -12.09 7.25 -1.69
C GLU A 65 -12.98 8.51 -1.70
N GLU A 66 -13.27 9.05 -2.88
CA GLU A 66 -14.33 10.04 -3.10
C GLU A 66 -15.38 9.43 -4.04
N ASP A 67 -16.11 8.43 -3.55
CA ASP A 67 -17.38 8.00 -4.13
C ASP A 67 -18.34 7.67 -2.97
N GLU A 68 -18.59 8.69 -2.14
CA GLU A 68 -19.76 8.76 -1.25
C GLU A 68 -20.56 10.01 -1.65
N GLU A 69 -21.09 10.03 -2.88
CA GLU A 69 -22.25 10.86 -3.21
C GLU A 69 -23.48 9.95 -3.15
N VAL A 70 -24.02 9.79 -1.93
CA VAL A 70 -25.32 9.16 -1.69
C VAL A 70 -26.38 10.22 -1.91
N GLU A 71 -27.25 10.01 -2.90
CA GLU A 71 -28.41 10.85 -3.27
C GLU A 71 -29.39 11.09 -2.10
#